data_AF-A0A822CY16-F1
#
_entry.id   AF-A0A822CY16-F1
#
_cell.length_a   1.000
_cell.length_b   1.000
_cell.length_c   1.000
_cell.angle_alpha   90.00
_cell.angle_beta   90.00
_cell.angle_gamma   90.00
#
_symmetry.space_group_name_H-M   'P 1'
#
loop_
_entity.id
_entity.type
_entity.pdbx_description
1 polymer ?
#
loop_
_entity_poly.entity_id
_entity_poly.type
_entity_poly.pdbx_seq_one_letter_code
_entity_poly.pdbx_strand_id
1 'polypeptide(L)'
;VPLSFVGILLIQFIFIIIDRALYLRCNVYGKLSFQLFQVIIVHIWLFLVLPNETETKFRDNCAAQFWYVFKCIYFGCSSIQIRSKYPKHRIRNALMQSYILIPFFLELRTLMNWMFTDTALDLSNWLQLEDIYSKVYLLKCARWAEKIFPTERGKPRSKTKKYGLGGLLLVLLILLIWFPLVIFSITSSFYRSNPPKEINIEIKLGDYLPIYQMTAQN
;
A
#
# COMPACT_ATOMS: atom_id res chain seq x y z
N VAL A 1 5.73 -16.56 1.35
CA VAL A 1 5.45 -15.85 0.08
C VAL A 1 6.48 -16.33 -0.93
N PRO A 2 6.08 -16.74 -2.15
CA PRO A 2 7.03 -17.20 -3.16
C PRO A 2 7.98 -16.05 -3.57
N LEU A 3 9.29 -16.33 -3.58
CA LEU A 3 10.34 -15.34 -3.87
C LEU A 3 10.15 -14.71 -5.27
N SER A 4 9.73 -15.51 -6.23
CA SER A 4 9.43 -15.10 -7.61
C SER A 4 8.37 -13.99 -7.66
N PHE A 5 7.38 -14.02 -6.75
CA PHE A 5 6.35 -12.98 -6.68
C PHE A 5 6.90 -11.61 -6.23
N VAL A 6 7.80 -11.63 -5.24
CA VAL A 6 8.45 -10.40 -4.76
C VAL A 6 9.32 -9.79 -5.86
N GLY A 7 10.03 -10.61 -6.62
CA GLY A 7 10.84 -10.15 -7.77
C GLY A 7 10.00 -9.42 -8.82
N ILE A 8 8.82 -9.96 -9.17
CA ILE A 8 7.91 -9.32 -10.13
C ILE A 8 7.43 -7.96 -9.62
N LEU A 9 7.08 -7.85 -8.34
CA LEU A 9 6.63 -6.60 -7.75
C LEU A 9 7.72 -5.52 -7.77
N LEU A 10 8.98 -5.89 -7.50
CA LEU A 10 10.12 -4.98 -7.57
C LEU A 10 10.36 -4.48 -9.00
N ILE A 11 10.36 -5.39 -9.98
CA ILE A 11 10.50 -5.04 -11.40
C ILE A 11 9.34 -4.12 -11.83
N GLN A 12 8.12 -4.43 -11.39
CA GLN A 12 6.94 -3.63 -11.68
C GLN A 12 7.05 -2.21 -11.10
N PHE A 13 7.60 -2.07 -9.90
CA PHE A 13 7.83 -0.78 -9.28
C PHE A 13 8.87 0.05 -10.05
N ILE A 14 9.97 -0.57 -10.48
CA ILE A 14 10.99 0.08 -11.32
C ILE A 14 10.38 0.56 -12.64
N PHE A 15 9.56 -0.28 -13.30
CA PHE A 15 8.88 0.13 -14.53
C PHE A 15 7.97 1.34 -14.32
N ILE A 16 7.25 1.43 -13.20
CA ILE A 16 6.43 2.61 -12.88
C ILE A 16 7.28 3.88 -12.74
N ILE A 17 8.46 3.79 -12.11
CA ILE A 17 9.38 4.92 -11.95
C ILE A 17 9.91 5.37 -13.32
N ILE A 18 10.40 4.45 -14.15
CA ILE A 18 10.95 4.76 -15.47
C ILE A 18 9.87 5.37 -16.37
N ASP A 19 8.68 4.78 -16.37
CA ASP A 19 7.55 5.25 -17.17
C ASP A 19 7.19 6.71 -16.84
N ARG A 20 7.23 7.03 -15.55
CA ARG A 20 7.01 8.38 -15.07
C ARG A 20 8.18 9.32 -15.35
N ALA A 21 9.42 8.86 -15.28
CA ALA A 21 10.59 9.65 -15.68
C ALA A 21 10.48 10.08 -17.16
N LEU A 22 10.13 9.15 -18.04
CA LEU A 22 9.92 9.39 -19.47
C LEU A 22 8.75 10.37 -19.72
N TYR A 23 7.67 10.23 -18.94
CA TYR A 23 6.56 11.18 -18.95
C TYR A 23 7.00 12.59 -18.53
N LEU A 24 7.83 12.71 -17.48
CA LEU A 24 8.25 14.00 -16.94
C LEU A 24 9.17 14.75 -17.92
N ARG A 25 10.09 14.03 -18.58
CA ARG A 25 11.01 14.56 -19.60
C ARG A 25 10.36 14.78 -20.97
N CYS A 26 9.07 14.45 -21.13
CA CYS A 26 8.31 14.57 -22.37
C CYS A 26 8.97 13.87 -23.59
N ASN A 27 9.76 12.81 -23.37
CA ASN A 27 10.48 12.11 -24.44
C ASN A 27 9.60 11.01 -25.06
N VAL A 28 8.97 11.33 -26.19
CA VAL A 28 8.04 10.41 -26.90
C VAL A 28 8.77 9.20 -27.48
N TYR A 29 9.98 9.39 -28.05
CA TYR A 29 10.76 8.28 -28.63
C TYR A 29 11.22 7.29 -27.55
N GLY A 30 11.68 7.81 -26.40
CA GLY A 30 12.03 6.99 -25.25
C GLY A 30 10.84 6.19 -24.72
N LYS A 31 9.66 6.82 -24.62
CA LYS A 31 8.41 6.15 -24.21
C LYS A 31 8.03 5.03 -25.17
N LEU A 32 8.16 5.24 -26.49
CA LEU A 32 7.85 4.22 -27.50
C LEU A 32 8.79 3.01 -27.38
N SER A 33 10.10 3.25 -27.30
CA SER A 33 11.08 2.17 -27.13
C SER A 33 10.83 1.38 -25.83
N PHE A 34 10.54 2.08 -24.73
CA PHE A 34 10.22 1.47 -23.45
C PHE A 34 8.93 0.64 -23.51
N GLN A 35 7.89 1.13 -24.18
CA GLN A 35 6.63 0.40 -24.35
C GLN A 35 6.84 -0.90 -25.13
N LEU A 36 7.61 -0.88 -26.23
CA LEU A 36 7.92 -2.09 -27.01
C LEU A 36 8.66 -3.13 -26.15
N PHE A 37 9.68 -2.68 -25.43
CA PHE A 37 10.45 -3.52 -24.52
C PHE A 37 9.58 -4.16 -23.43
N GLN A 38 8.71 -3.38 -22.79
CA GLN A 38 7.84 -3.87 -21.73
C GLN A 38 6.81 -4.89 -22.26
N VAL A 39 6.26 -4.68 -23.46
CA VAL A 39 5.36 -5.66 -24.09
C VAL A 39 6.07 -6.98 -24.31
N ILE A 40 7.27 -6.96 -24.90
CA ILE A 40 8.07 -8.17 -25.15
C ILE A 40 8.37 -8.91 -23.83
N ILE A 41 8.85 -8.22 -22.80
CA ILE A 41 9.16 -8.82 -21.50
C ILE A 41 7.93 -9.47 -20.87
N VAL A 42 6.78 -8.78 -20.86
CA VAL A 42 5.56 -9.31 -20.24
C VAL A 42 5.09 -10.57 -20.96
N HIS A 43 5.18 -10.64 -22.29
CA HIS A 43 4.79 -11.82 -23.05
C HIS A 43 5.76 -12.99 -22.83
N ILE A 44 7.08 -12.74 -22.91
CA ILE A 44 8.11 -13.75 -22.62
C ILE A 44 7.91 -14.33 -21.22
N TRP A 45 7.71 -13.46 -20.23
CA TRP A 45 7.55 -13.88 -18.84
C TRP A 45 6.26 -14.68 -18.62
N LEU A 46 5.14 -14.22 -19.16
CA LEU A 46 3.83 -14.85 -18.97
C LEU A 46 3.73 -16.21 -19.67
N PHE A 47 4.35 -16.37 -20.85
CA PHE A 47 4.25 -17.61 -21.63
C PHE A 47 5.40 -18.61 -21.40
N LEU A 48 6.59 -18.17 -20.96
CA LEU A 48 7.73 -19.07 -20.73
C LEU A 48 8.02 -19.28 -19.23
N VAL A 49 8.13 -18.19 -18.46
CA VAL A 49 8.61 -18.26 -17.07
C VAL A 49 7.50 -18.71 -16.12
N LEU A 50 6.31 -18.09 -16.22
CA LEU A 50 5.19 -18.42 -15.33
C LEU A 50 4.75 -19.90 -15.40
N PRO A 51 4.56 -20.54 -16.57
CA PRO A 51 4.19 -21.95 -16.61
C PRO A 51 5.33 -22.88 -16.16
N ASN A 52 6.60 -22.47 -16.31
CA ASN A 52 7.75 -23.23 -15.81
C ASN A 52 7.78 -23.26 -14.26
N GLU A 53 7.46 -22.15 -13.61
CA GLU A 53 7.48 -22.04 -12.15
C GLU A 53 6.22 -22.63 -11.48
N THR A 54 5.07 -22.56 -12.15
CA THR A 54 3.77 -22.89 -11.54
C THR A 54 3.22 -24.25 -12.00
N GLU A 55 3.90 -24.93 -12.93
CA GLU A 55 3.52 -26.21 -13.59
C GLU A 55 2.05 -26.28 -14.08
N THR A 56 1.41 -25.12 -14.24
CA THR A 56 0.00 -24.99 -14.58
C THR A 56 -0.13 -24.20 -15.86
N LYS A 57 -1.10 -24.60 -16.69
CA LYS A 57 -1.36 -23.89 -17.94
C LYS A 57 -1.94 -22.51 -17.63
N PHE A 58 -1.55 -21.50 -18.42
CA PHE A 58 -2.05 -20.13 -18.28
C PHE A 58 -3.60 -20.04 -18.28
N ARG A 59 -4.27 -20.98 -18.96
CA ARG A 59 -5.73 -21.07 -19.02
C ARG A 59 -6.40 -21.36 -17.66
N ASP A 60 -5.70 -22.04 -16.75
CA ASP A 60 -6.27 -22.46 -15.47
C ASP A 60 -5.99 -21.43 -14.36
N ASN A 61 -5.03 -20.53 -14.59
CA ASN A 61 -4.66 -19.49 -13.63
C ASN A 61 -5.46 -18.18 -13.86
N CYS A 62 -6.61 -18.10 -13.20
CA CYS A 62 -7.50 -16.93 -13.28
C CYS A 62 -6.83 -15.62 -12.81
N ALA A 63 -5.95 -15.67 -11.81
CA ALA A 63 -5.25 -14.49 -11.31
C ALA A 63 -4.28 -13.91 -12.35
N ALA A 64 -3.53 -14.77 -13.05
CA ALA A 64 -2.63 -14.36 -14.12
C ALA A 64 -3.38 -13.76 -15.32
N GLN A 65 -4.57 -14.29 -15.65
CA GLN A 65 -5.43 -13.74 -16.70
C GLN A 65 -5.90 -12.33 -16.38
N PHE A 66 -6.42 -12.11 -15.16
CA PHE A 66 -6.83 -10.77 -14.75
C PHE A 66 -5.67 -9.78 -14.78
N TRP A 67 -4.51 -10.18 -14.24
CA TRP A 67 -3.31 -9.34 -14.29
C TRP A 67 -2.91 -8.98 -15.72
N TYR A 68 -2.95 -9.94 -16.65
CA TYR A 68 -2.65 -9.72 -18.06
C TYR A 68 -3.66 -8.77 -18.74
N VAL A 69 -4.96 -8.92 -18.45
CA VAL A 69 -5.99 -8.01 -18.98
C VAL A 69 -5.73 -6.57 -18.51
N PHE A 70 -5.45 -6.36 -17.22
CA PHE A 70 -5.08 -5.03 -16.71
C PHE A 70 -3.82 -4.48 -17.38
N LYS A 71 -2.83 -5.34 -17.67
CA LYS A 71 -1.63 -4.96 -18.42
C LYS A 71 -1.92 -4.55 -19.86
N CYS A 72 -2.81 -5.27 -20.55
CA CYS A 72 -3.23 -4.91 -21.90
C CYS A 72 -3.95 -3.56 -21.93
N ILE A 73 -4.84 -3.30 -20.96
CA ILE A 73 -5.49 -1.99 -20.81
C ILE A 73 -4.43 -0.89 -20.59
N TYR A 74 -3.43 -1.14 -19.74
CA TYR A 74 -2.32 -0.21 -19.54
C TYR A 74 -1.55 0.08 -20.83
N PHE A 75 -1.21 -0.94 -21.63
CA PHE A 75 -0.53 -0.75 -22.91
C PHE A 75 -1.40 0.00 -23.92
N GLY A 76 -2.71 -0.25 -23.95
CA GLY A 76 -3.68 0.48 -24.75
C GLY A 76 -3.68 1.97 -24.40
N CYS A 77 -3.86 2.30 -23.12
CA CYS A 77 -3.79 3.68 -22.60
C CYS A 77 -2.43 4.34 -22.89
N SER A 78 -1.32 3.63 -22.72
CA SER A 78 0.03 4.14 -23.01
C SER A 78 0.21 4.45 -24.50
N SER A 79 -0.31 3.61 -25.40
CA SER A 79 -0.23 3.84 -26.85
C SER A 79 -1.03 5.07 -27.28
N ILE A 80 -2.22 5.27 -26.70
CA ILE A 80 -3.04 6.47 -26.91
C ILE A 80 -2.30 7.71 -26.41
N GLN A 81 -1.62 7.62 -25.27
CA GLN A 81 -0.81 8.72 -24.73
C GLN A 81 0.33 9.11 -25.68
N ILE A 82 1.07 8.13 -26.23
CA ILE A 82 2.13 8.38 -27.22
C ILE A 82 1.54 9.07 -28.46
N ARG A 83 0.39 8.61 -28.94
CA ARG A 83 -0.30 9.17 -30.12
C ARG A 83 -0.72 10.63 -29.90
N SER A 84 -1.29 10.94 -28.74
CA SER A 84 -1.81 12.28 -28.44
C SER A 84 -0.73 13.32 -28.09
N LYS A 85 0.53 12.91 -27.97
CA LYS A 85 1.69 13.72 -27.53
C LYS A 85 1.52 14.34 -26.13
N TYR A 86 2.63 14.80 -25.55
CA TYR A 86 2.62 15.41 -24.21
C TYR A 86 2.24 16.90 -24.28
N PRO A 87 1.26 17.37 -23.46
CA PRO A 87 0.89 18.77 -23.42
C PRO A 87 2.00 19.63 -22.80
N LYS A 88 2.24 20.82 -23.38
CA LYS A 88 3.27 21.77 -22.90
C LYS A 88 2.97 22.37 -21.53
N HIS A 89 1.69 22.47 -21.15
CA HIS A 89 1.26 22.98 -19.85
C HIS A 89 0.72 21.83 -19.00
N ARG A 90 1.45 21.49 -17.94
CA ARG A 90 1.04 20.45 -16.99
C ARG A 90 0.15 21.06 -15.92
N ILE A 91 -1.16 20.94 -16.09
CA ILE A 91 -2.12 21.36 -15.06
C ILE A 91 -2.02 20.38 -13.88
N ARG A 92 -1.65 20.89 -12.70
CA ARG A 92 -1.67 20.10 -11.47
C ARG A 92 -3.13 19.92 -11.03
N ASN A 93 -3.66 18.72 -11.23
CA ASN A 93 -5.07 18.39 -11.02
C ASN A 93 -5.53 18.51 -9.55
N ALA A 94 -6.85 18.74 -9.43
CA ALA A 94 -7.58 18.90 -8.17
C ALA A 94 -7.62 17.65 -7.26
N LEU A 95 -7.15 16.50 -7.75
CA LEU A 95 -7.09 15.23 -7.02
C LEU A 95 -5.93 15.18 -6.00
N MET A 96 -5.36 16.32 -5.62
CA MET A 96 -4.22 16.35 -4.71
C MET A 96 -4.55 15.77 -3.32
N GLN A 97 -5.82 15.81 -2.91
CA GLN A 97 -6.30 15.28 -1.64
C GLN A 97 -6.21 13.75 -1.53
N SER A 98 -6.40 13.01 -2.62
CA SER A 98 -6.38 11.54 -2.57
C SER A 98 -4.99 10.96 -2.40
N TYR A 99 -3.94 11.69 -2.82
CA TYR A 99 -2.56 11.24 -2.68
C TYR A 99 -2.05 11.24 -1.24
N ILE A 100 -2.72 11.96 -0.34
CA ILE A 100 -2.36 12.00 1.10
C ILE A 100 -2.72 10.67 1.80
N LEU A 101 -3.68 9.92 1.25
CA LEU A 101 -4.15 8.67 1.88
C LEU A 101 -3.15 7.51 1.72
N ILE A 102 -2.30 7.56 0.68
CA ILE A 102 -1.35 6.49 0.39
C ILE A 102 0.00 6.84 1.05
N PRO A 103 0.48 6.03 2.01
CA PRO A 103 1.76 6.29 2.66
C PRO A 103 2.90 6.27 1.63
N PHE A 104 3.90 7.14 1.81
CA PHE A 104 5.09 7.30 0.95
C PHE A 104 4.85 7.72 -0.52
N PHE A 105 3.62 7.66 -1.04
CA PHE A 105 3.35 7.98 -2.43
C PHE A 105 3.61 9.46 -2.75
N LEU A 106 3.23 10.37 -1.83
CA LEU A 106 3.49 11.80 -1.97
C LEU A 106 5.00 12.09 -2.02
N GLU A 107 5.77 11.49 -1.11
CA GLU A 107 7.22 11.68 -1.01
C GLU A 107 7.93 11.19 -2.29
N LEU A 108 7.64 9.96 -2.72
CA LEU A 108 8.20 9.40 -3.95
C LEU A 108 7.86 10.24 -5.17
N ARG A 109 6.63 10.75 -5.24
CA ARG A 109 6.19 11.65 -6.31
C ARG A 109 6.99 12.95 -6.29
N THR A 110 7.15 13.57 -5.13
CA THR A 110 7.85 14.86 -5.01
C THR A 110 9.32 14.72 -5.36
N LEU A 111 9.98 13.68 -4.86
CA LEU A 111 11.37 13.35 -5.19
C LEU A 111 11.57 13.11 -6.68
N MET A 112 10.71 12.30 -7.29
CA MET A 112 10.77 12.01 -8.72
C MET A 112 10.50 13.25 -9.58
N ASN A 113 9.57 14.11 -9.16
CA ASN A 113 9.31 15.36 -9.85
C ASN A 113 10.54 16.29 -9.79
N TRP A 114 11.22 16.38 -8.63
CA TRP A 114 12.45 17.15 -8.47
C TRP A 114 13.58 16.59 -9.36
N MET A 115 13.82 15.28 -9.33
CA MET A 115 14.89 14.63 -10.10
C MET A 115 14.76 14.80 -11.62
N PHE A 116 13.53 14.76 -12.15
CA PHE A 116 13.29 14.74 -13.61
C PHE A 116 12.78 16.07 -14.19
N THR A 117 12.68 17.12 -13.37
CA THR A 117 12.33 18.47 -13.83
C THR A 117 13.55 19.37 -13.72
N ASP A 118 13.83 20.14 -14.76
CA ASP A 118 14.94 21.09 -14.74
C ASP A 118 14.57 22.25 -13.79
N THR A 119 15.15 22.28 -12.59
CA THR A 119 14.92 23.30 -11.56
C THR A 119 16.24 23.76 -10.96
N ALA A 120 16.30 25.03 -10.55
CA ALA A 120 17.44 25.61 -9.85
C ALA A 120 17.38 25.40 -8.32
N LEU A 121 16.27 24.85 -7.81
CA LEU A 121 16.07 24.64 -6.38
C LEU A 121 16.77 23.37 -5.89
N ASP A 122 17.48 23.49 -4.77
CA ASP A 122 17.93 22.34 -4.00
C ASP A 122 16.72 21.51 -3.51
N LEU A 123 16.96 20.22 -3.22
CA LEU A 123 15.94 19.28 -2.78
C LEU A 123 15.20 19.78 -1.53
N SER A 124 15.91 20.33 -0.56
CA SER A 124 15.33 20.85 0.69
C SER A 124 14.32 21.97 0.42
N ASN A 125 14.69 22.93 -0.41
CA ASN A 125 13.85 24.05 -0.81
C ASN A 125 12.67 23.60 -1.68
N TRP A 126 12.86 22.58 -2.53
CA TRP A 126 11.79 21.97 -3.32
C TRP A 126 10.74 21.28 -2.43
N LEU A 127 11.17 20.53 -1.43
CA LEU A 127 10.27 19.89 -0.46
C LEU A 127 9.48 20.94 0.33
N GLN A 128 10.13 22.01 0.79
CA GLN A 128 9.45 23.12 1.46
C GLN A 128 8.40 23.78 0.55
N LEU A 129 8.71 23.98 -0.72
CA LEU A 129 7.77 24.55 -1.70
C LEU A 129 6.52 23.67 -1.87
N GLU A 130 6.68 22.35 -2.01
CA GLU A 130 5.56 21.42 -2.14
C GLU A 130 4.71 21.31 -0.86
N ASP A 131 5.34 21.39 0.32
CA ASP A 131 4.61 21.44 1.59
C ASP A 131 3.76 22.72 1.72
N ILE A 132 4.35 23.89 1.45
CA ILE A 132 3.63 25.17 1.44
C ILE A 132 2.48 25.12 0.42
N TYR A 133 2.74 24.62 -0.79
CA TYR A 133 1.71 24.52 -1.81
C TYR A 133 0.55 23.61 -1.36
N SER A 134 0.85 22.46 -0.76
CA SER A 134 -0.16 21.52 -0.28
C SER A 134 -1.05 22.14 0.80
N LYS A 135 -0.45 22.90 1.74
CA LYS A 135 -1.18 23.64 2.78
C LYS A 135 -2.08 24.73 2.20
N VAL A 136 -1.55 25.54 1.28
CA VAL A 136 -2.31 26.61 0.60
C VAL A 136 -3.45 26.02 -0.23
N TYR A 137 -3.22 24.89 -0.91
CA TYR A 137 -4.23 24.20 -1.69
C TYR A 137 -5.37 23.68 -0.80
N LEU A 138 -5.06 23.07 0.34
CA LEU A 138 -6.08 22.63 1.31
C LEU A 138 -6.92 23.80 1.82
N LEU A 139 -6.27 24.93 2.15
CA LEU A 139 -6.96 26.14 2.60
C LEU A 139 -7.87 26.69 1.49
N LYS A 140 -7.40 26.70 0.24
CA LYS A 140 -8.21 27.11 -0.92
C LYS A 140 -9.46 26.24 -1.08
N CYS A 141 -9.33 24.91 -0.95
CA CYS A 141 -10.46 23.98 -0.97
C CYS A 141 -11.43 24.23 0.18
N ALA A 142 -10.93 24.46 1.40
CA ALA A 142 -11.77 24.78 2.56
C ALA A 142 -12.55 26.08 2.37
N ARG A 143 -11.90 27.14 1.87
CA ARG A 143 -12.56 28.42 1.55
C ARG A 143 -13.59 28.28 0.43
N TRP A 144 -13.29 27.47 -0.58
CA TRP A 144 -14.24 27.17 -1.65
C TRP A 144 -15.47 26.41 -1.11
N ALA A 145 -15.28 25.45 -0.21
CA ALA A 145 -16.38 24.73 0.44
C ALA A 145 -17.22 25.67 1.33
N GLU A 146 -16.60 26.56 2.10
CA GLU A 146 -17.29 27.60 2.89
C GLU A 146 -18.10 28.56 2.00
N LYS A 147 -17.61 28.87 0.80
CA LYS A 147 -18.30 29.74 -0.16
C LYS A 147 -19.53 29.06 -0.78
N ILE A 148 -19.43 27.78 -1.12
CA ILE A 148 -20.55 27.01 -1.72
C ILE A 148 -21.60 26.65 -0.66
N PHE A 149 -21.16 26.33 0.55
CA PHE A 149 -22.03 25.98 1.67
C PHE A 149 -21.91 27.03 2.78
N PRO A 150 -22.43 28.25 2.57
CA PRO A 150 -22.32 29.32 3.54
C PRO A 150 -23.05 28.92 4.82
N THR A 151 -22.37 29.11 5.94
CA THR A 151 -22.96 28.89 7.26
C THR A 151 -23.27 30.24 7.87
N GLU A 152 -24.52 30.44 8.29
CA GLU A 152 -24.95 31.67 8.93
C GLU A 152 -24.08 31.98 10.16
N ARG A 153 -23.54 33.19 10.21
CA ARG A 153 -22.68 33.65 11.31
C ARG A 153 -23.55 33.92 12.54
N GLY A 154 -23.10 33.51 13.72
CA GLY A 154 -23.78 33.75 14.99
C GLY A 154 -24.91 32.78 15.35
N LYS A 155 -25.27 31.82 14.47
CA LYS A 155 -26.23 30.76 14.82
C LYS A 155 -25.53 29.49 15.31
N PRO A 156 -26.10 28.78 16.31
CA PRO A 156 -25.53 27.53 16.78
C PRO A 156 -25.57 26.46 15.67
N ARG A 157 -24.51 25.67 15.54
CA ARG A 157 -24.46 24.53 14.61
C ARG A 157 -25.54 23.51 14.96
N SER A 158 -26.21 22.96 13.94
CA SER A 158 -27.28 21.96 14.10
C SER A 158 -26.83 20.79 14.98
N LYS A 159 -27.70 20.39 15.92
CA LYS A 159 -27.48 19.25 16.83
C LYS A 159 -27.20 17.97 16.05
N THR A 160 -27.87 17.74 14.92
CA THR A 160 -27.67 16.53 14.09
C THR A 160 -26.24 16.39 13.58
N LYS A 161 -25.63 17.49 13.12
CA LYS A 161 -24.24 17.47 12.64
C LYS A 161 -23.24 17.27 13.78
N LYS A 162 -23.51 17.82 14.97
CA LYS A 162 -22.66 17.68 16.16
C LYS A 162 -22.67 16.24 16.67
N TYR A 163 -23.85 15.69 16.96
CA TYR A 163 -23.98 14.36 17.52
C TYR A 163 -23.75 13.26 16.48
N GLY A 164 -24.07 13.49 15.21
CA GLY A 164 -23.80 12.54 14.14
C GLY A 164 -22.30 12.34 13.92
N LEU A 165 -21.56 13.40 13.57
CA LEU A 165 -20.12 13.29 13.30
C LEU A 165 -19.33 12.97 14.57
N GLY A 166 -19.63 13.66 15.68
CA GLY A 166 -18.96 13.41 16.96
C GLY A 166 -19.24 12.01 17.52
N GLY A 167 -20.49 11.56 17.44
CA GLY A 167 -20.89 10.22 17.87
C GLY A 167 -20.24 9.12 17.02
N LEU A 168 -20.19 9.28 15.69
CA LEU A 168 -19.51 8.34 14.80
C LEU A 168 -18.02 8.21 15.15
N LEU A 169 -17.33 9.35 15.34
CA LEU A 169 -15.91 9.34 15.72
C LEU A 169 -15.68 8.70 17.09
N LEU A 170 -16.57 8.95 18.05
CA LEU A 170 -16.51 8.36 19.39
C LEU A 170 -16.69 6.84 19.34
N VAL A 171 -17.69 6.34 18.61
CA VAL A 171 -17.91 4.90 18.43
C VAL A 171 -16.71 4.23 17.75
N LEU A 172 -16.16 4.85 16.71
CA LEU A 172 -14.96 4.35 16.02
C LEU A 172 -13.78 4.25 17.00
N LEU A 173 -13.58 5.26 17.84
CA LEU A 173 -12.52 5.26 18.85
C LEU A 173 -12.71 4.17 19.91
N ILE A 174 -13.94 3.97 20.41
CA ILE A 174 -14.25 2.86 21.33
C ILE A 174 -13.94 1.52 20.66
N LEU A 175 -14.37 1.32 19.41
CA LEU A 175 -14.08 0.11 18.66
C LEU A 175 -12.57 -0.09 18.51
N LEU A 176 -11.81 0.94 18.15
CA LEU A 176 -10.35 0.80 17.98
C LEU A 176 -9.65 0.35 19.27
N ILE A 177 -10.11 0.82 20.44
CA ILE A 177 -9.56 0.42 21.75
C ILE A 177 -10.00 -1.00 22.13
N TRP A 178 -11.30 -1.31 22.04
CA TRP A 178 -11.87 -2.54 22.58
C TRP A 178 -11.79 -3.73 21.61
N PHE A 179 -11.86 -3.50 20.30
CA PHE A 179 -11.81 -4.54 19.27
C PHE A 179 -10.56 -5.44 19.36
N PRO A 180 -9.31 -4.91 19.46
CA PRO A 180 -8.13 -5.77 19.61
C PRO A 180 -8.14 -6.56 20.93
N LEU A 181 -8.67 -5.99 22.02
CA LEU A 181 -8.81 -6.69 23.30
C LEU A 181 -9.79 -7.86 23.21
N VAL A 182 -10.92 -7.66 22.53
CA VAL A 182 -11.92 -8.72 22.31
C VAL A 182 -11.34 -9.84 21.46
N ILE A 183 -10.65 -9.53 20.36
CA ILE A 183 -10.00 -10.54 19.51
C ILE A 183 -8.93 -11.30 20.28
N PHE A 184 -8.10 -10.59 21.06
CA PHE A 184 -7.07 -11.21 21.89
C PHE A 184 -7.69 -12.20 22.87
N SER A 185 -8.74 -11.79 23.61
CA SER A 185 -9.46 -12.64 24.56
C SER A 185 -10.04 -13.91 23.92
N ILE A 186 -10.61 -13.80 22.72
CA ILE A 186 -11.17 -14.95 21.97
C ILE A 186 -10.06 -15.91 21.51
N THR A 187 -8.92 -15.36 21.05
CA THR A 187 -7.83 -16.13 20.45
C THR A 187 -6.92 -16.76 21.52
N SER A 188 -6.85 -16.17 22.71
CA SER A 188 -5.96 -16.61 23.78
C SER A 188 -6.43 -17.92 24.43
N SER A 189 -5.97 -19.05 23.91
CA SER A 189 -6.17 -20.40 24.48
C SER A 189 -5.24 -20.68 25.68
N PHE A 190 -5.03 -19.71 26.57
CA PHE A 190 -4.20 -19.90 27.78
C PHE A 190 -4.86 -20.80 28.84
N TYR A 191 -6.13 -21.16 28.63
CA TYR A 191 -6.90 -22.03 29.52
C TYR A 191 -6.85 -23.51 29.12
N ARG A 192 -5.72 -24.00 28.59
CA ARG A 192 -5.51 -25.45 28.50
C ARG A 192 -4.91 -25.94 29.81
N SER A 193 -5.70 -26.71 30.57
CA SER A 193 -5.16 -27.50 31.67
C SER A 193 -4.03 -28.38 31.11
N ASN A 194 -2.82 -28.24 31.66
CA ASN A 194 -1.68 -29.10 31.33
C ASN A 194 -1.48 -30.10 32.47
N PRO A 195 -2.34 -31.14 32.60
CA PRO A 195 -2.10 -32.17 33.60
C PRO A 195 -0.76 -32.84 33.31
N PRO A 196 0.06 -33.12 34.34
CA PRO A 196 1.29 -33.86 34.16
C PRO A 196 0.97 -35.22 33.53
N LYS A 197 1.63 -35.55 32.41
CA LYS A 197 1.48 -36.85 31.74
C LYS A 197 2.20 -37.96 32.49
N GLU A 198 3.30 -37.59 33.16
CA GLU A 198 4.15 -38.51 33.89
C GLU A 198 4.71 -37.79 35.11
N ILE A 199 4.67 -38.47 36.25
CA ILE A 199 5.24 -38.03 37.52
C ILE A 199 6.25 -39.08 37.93
N ASN A 200 7.52 -38.69 37.97
CA ASN A 200 8.62 -39.55 38.41
C ASN A 200 9.05 -39.11 39.82
N ILE A 201 8.95 -40.04 40.77
CA ILE A 201 9.33 -39.84 42.16
C ILE A 201 10.54 -40.73 42.44
N GLU A 202 11.66 -40.12 42.81
CA GLU A 202 12.89 -40.82 43.19
C GLU A 202 13.29 -40.44 44.62
N ILE A 203 13.53 -41.44 45.47
CA ILE A 203 14.01 -41.26 46.84
C ILE A 203 15.45 -41.77 46.93
N LYS A 204 16.39 -40.87 47.23
CA LYS A 204 17.84 -41.12 47.35
C LYS A 204 18.34 -40.72 48.73
N LEU A 205 19.34 -41.42 49.24
CA LEU A 205 20.10 -41.01 50.41
C LEU A 205 21.45 -40.45 49.93
N GLY A 206 21.65 -39.14 49.98
CA GLY A 206 22.89 -38.51 49.50
C GLY A 206 23.20 -38.85 48.03
N ASP A 207 24.45 -39.22 47.77
CA ASP A 207 24.95 -39.58 46.43
C ASP A 207 24.80 -41.07 46.09
N TYR A 208 24.14 -41.85 46.95
CA TYR A 208 23.90 -43.27 46.71
C TYR A 208 22.77 -43.51 45.71
N LEU A 209 22.72 -44.74 45.16
CA LEU A 209 21.67 -45.19 44.24
C LEU A 209 20.26 -45.01 44.85
N PRO A 210 19.24 -44.73 44.01
CA PRO A 210 17.87 -44.54 44.48
C PRO A 210 17.35 -45.78 45.19
N ILE A 211 16.81 -45.57 46.39
CA ILE A 211 16.19 -46.61 47.22
C ILE A 211 14.79 -46.93 46.70
N TYR A 212 14.12 -45.92 46.14
CA TYR A 212 12.77 -46.04 45.61
C TYR A 212 12.63 -45.18 44.35
N GLN A 213 12.06 -45.76 43.29
CA GLN A 213 11.73 -45.07 42.05
C GLN A 213 10.32 -45.49 41.64
N MET A 214 9.46 -44.51 41.42
CA MET A 214 8.08 -44.74 40.98
C MET A 214 7.76 -43.77 39.85
N THR A 215 7.25 -44.32 38.76
CA THR A 215 6.78 -43.57 37.60
C THR A 215 5.27 -43.76 37.50
N ALA A 216 4.51 -42.68 37.64
CA ALA A 216 3.05 -42.70 37.48
C ALA A 216 2.70 -41.97 36.18
N GLN A 217 2.03 -42.66 35.27
CA GLN A 217 1.53 -42.10 34.01
C GLN A 217 0.01 -41.97 34.07
N ASN A 218 -0.51 -40.90 33.49
CA ASN A 218 -1.93 -40.55 33.50
C ASN A 218 -2.67 -41.12 32.28
#